data_AF-A0A553L565-F1
#
_entry.id   AF-A0A553L565-F1
#
_cell.length_a   1.000
_cell.length_b   1.000
_cell.length_c   1.000
_cell.angle_alpha   90.00
_cell.angle_beta   90.00
_cell.angle_gamma   90.00
#
_symmetry.space_group_name_H-M   'P 1'
#
loop_
_entity.id
_entity.type
_entity.pdbx_description
1 polymer ?
#
loop_
_entity_poly.entity_id
_entity_poly.type
_entity_poly.pdbx_seq_one_letter_code
_entity_poly.pdbx_strand_id
1 'polypeptide(L)'
;MFRYLIVLAEIVVLVTVLRSSFVQYLLSDVQQSLTSFMSEITLRLEQTQLDDLRYSLAPHTGHMRDFQKDYLNQVTESSANLEHFHNKYCVQREINPFVNGANLELVCHTINSSKLVDVKKAT
;
A
#
# COMPACT_ATOMS: atom_id res chain seq x y z
N MET A 1 -40.38 9.65 -30.51
CA MET A 1 -39.16 9.57 -31.35
C MET A 1 -38.36 10.88 -31.32
N PHE A 2 -38.96 12.06 -31.57
CA PHE A 2 -38.26 13.36 -31.55
C PHE A 2 -37.53 13.70 -30.24
N ARG A 3 -38.12 13.39 -29.08
CA ARG A 3 -37.47 13.61 -27.77
C ARG A 3 -36.17 12.81 -27.59
N TYR A 4 -36.10 11.61 -28.18
CA TYR A 4 -34.90 10.78 -28.11
C TYR A 4 -33.77 11.36 -28.97
N LEU A 5 -34.10 11.89 -30.15
CA LEU A 5 -33.14 12.57 -31.02
C LEU A 5 -32.56 13.83 -30.37
N ILE A 6 -33.38 14.58 -29.63
CA ILE A 6 -32.93 15.78 -28.90
C ILE A 6 -31.94 15.39 -27.79
N VAL A 7 -32.27 14.37 -26.99
CA VAL A 7 -31.38 13.87 -25.92
C VAL A 7 -30.06 13.35 -26.51
N LEU A 8 -30.12 12.64 -27.63
CA LEU A 8 -28.93 12.09 -28.29
C LEU A 8 -28.05 13.21 -28.87
N ALA A 9 -28.66 14.23 -29.48
CA ALA A 9 -27.94 15.41 -29.95
C ALA A 9 -27.26 16.18 -28.81
N GLU A 10 -27.93 16.31 -27.66
CA GLU A 10 -27.37 16.98 -26.48
C GLU A 10 -26.17 16.22 -25.89
N ILE A 11 -26.27 14.89 -25.80
CA ILE A 11 -25.13 14.04 -25.38
C ILE A 11 -23.96 14.19 -26.35
N VAL A 12 -24.21 14.21 -27.67
CA VAL A 12 -23.16 14.39 -28.68
C VAL A 12 -22.49 15.74 -28.54
N VAL A 13 -23.26 16.83 -28.37
CA VAL A 13 -22.71 18.17 -28.14
C VAL A 13 -21.85 18.20 -26.88
N LEU A 14 -22.34 17.62 -25.79
CA LEU A 14 -21.62 17.55 -24.52
C LEU A 14 -20.30 16.79 -24.62
N VAL A 15 -20.28 15.64 -25.31
CA VAL A 15 -19.05 14.87 -25.58
C VAL A 15 -18.08 15.65 -26.46
N THR A 16 -18.59 16.39 -27.45
CA THR A 16 -17.75 17.18 -28.37
C THR A 16 -17.08 18.35 -27.64
N VAL A 17 -17.82 19.01 -26.73
CA VAL A 17 -17.29 20.06 -25.85
C VAL A 17 -16.27 19.48 -24.87
N LEU A 18 -16.54 18.31 -24.26
CA LEU A 18 -15.59 17.64 -23.37
C LEU A 18 -14.28 17.25 -24.07
N ARG A 19 -14.35 16.88 -25.35
CA ARG A 19 -13.17 16.53 -26.15
C ARG A 19 -12.44 17.74 -26.75
N SER A 20 -12.97 18.96 -26.58
CA SER A 20 -12.32 20.18 -27.05
C SER A 20 -10.95 20.37 -26.40
N SER A 21 -9.98 20.88 -27.17
CA SER A 21 -8.63 21.20 -26.70
C SER A 21 -8.61 22.17 -25.52
N PHE A 22 -9.65 22.98 -25.34
CA PHE A 22 -9.83 23.88 -24.19
C PHE A 22 -10.02 23.13 -22.87
N VAL A 23 -10.84 22.07 -22.89
CA VAL A 23 -11.14 21.25 -21.69
C VAL A 23 -9.95 20.33 -21.37
N GLN A 24 -9.25 19.84 -22.39
CA GLN A 24 -8.04 19.04 -22.20
C GLN A 24 -6.90 19.83 -21.53
N TYR A 25 -6.75 21.12 -21.84
CA TYR A 25 -5.79 22.01 -21.17
C TYR A 25 -6.11 22.15 -19.67
N LEU A 26 -7.38 22.39 -19.32
CA LEU A 26 -7.85 22.47 -17.92
C LEU A 26 -7.75 21.11 -17.19
N LEU A 27 -7.96 19.98 -17.87
CA LEU A 27 -7.79 18.66 -17.28
C LEU A 27 -6.34 18.22 -17.13
N SER A 28 -5.40 18.82 -17.87
CA SER A 28 -3.98 18.46 -17.75
C SER A 28 -3.41 18.77 -16.36
N ASP A 29 -3.81 19.91 -15.77
CA ASP A 29 -3.46 20.29 -14.40
C ASP A 29 -4.15 19.39 -13.35
N VAL A 30 -5.36 18.92 -13.65
CA VAL A 30 -6.09 17.99 -12.78
C VAL A 30 -5.47 16.59 -12.84
N GLN A 31 -5.02 16.12 -14.00
CA GLN A 31 -4.30 14.84 -14.13
C GLN A 31 -2.98 14.85 -13.35
N GLN A 32 -2.26 15.97 -13.36
CA GLN A 32 -1.03 16.12 -12.58
C GLN A 32 -1.30 16.10 -11.07
N SER A 33 -2.37 16.78 -10.62
CA SER A 33 -2.78 16.76 -9.20
C SER A 33 -3.33 15.39 -8.77
N LEU A 34 -4.08 14.69 -9.62
CA LEU A 34 -4.59 13.35 -9.31
C LEU A 34 -3.43 12.35 -9.14
N THR A 35 -2.36 12.49 -9.91
CA THR A 35 -1.17 11.63 -9.77
C THR A 35 -0.45 11.89 -8.45
N SER A 36 -0.33 13.15 -8.01
CA SER A 36 0.27 13.48 -6.70
C SER A 36 -0.60 13.01 -5.53
N PHE A 37 -1.93 13.21 -5.59
CA PHE A 37 -2.84 12.69 -4.58
C PHE A 37 -2.85 11.16 -4.53
N MET A 38 -2.77 10.47 -5.67
CA MET A 38 -2.69 9.01 -5.70
C MET A 38 -1.40 8.53 -5.03
N SER A 39 -0.26 9.15 -5.34
CA SER A 39 1.03 8.80 -4.72
C SER A 39 1.08 9.08 -3.21
N GLU A 40 0.47 10.17 -2.76
CA GLU A 40 0.39 10.52 -1.34
C GLU A 40 -0.57 9.59 -0.57
N ILE A 41 -1.66 9.16 -1.21
CA ILE A 41 -2.56 8.14 -0.66
C ILE A 41 -1.85 6.80 -0.52
N THR A 42 -1.04 6.39 -1.51
CA THR A 42 -0.28 5.12 -1.43
C THR A 42 0.73 5.14 -0.28
N LEU A 43 1.48 6.24 -0.10
CA LEU A 43 2.46 6.38 0.98
C LEU A 43 1.80 6.41 2.38
N ARG A 44 0.67 7.10 2.52
CA ARG A 44 -0.07 7.14 3.80
C ARG A 44 -0.71 5.79 4.13
N LEU A 45 -1.22 5.09 3.11
CA LEU A 45 -1.80 3.76 3.29
C LEU A 45 -0.72 2.73 3.68
N GLU A 46 0.47 2.84 3.08
CA GLU A 46 1.65 2.06 3.46
C GLU A 46 2.02 2.28 4.93
N GLN A 47 2.18 3.53 5.36
CA GLN A 47 2.53 3.85 6.76
C GLN A 47 1.48 3.34 7.76
N THR A 48 0.20 3.50 7.45
CA THR A 48 -0.90 3.02 8.31
C THR A 48 -0.86 1.50 8.49
N GLN A 49 -0.50 0.77 7.43
CA GLN A 49 -0.40 -0.69 7.50
C GLN A 49 0.84 -1.16 8.28
N LEU A 50 1.98 -0.45 8.18
CA LEU A 50 3.15 -0.73 9.00
C LEU A 50 2.87 -0.47 10.49
N ASP A 51 2.12 0.58 10.82
CA ASP A 51 1.72 0.87 12.20
C ASP A 51 0.77 -0.21 12.77
N ASP A 52 -0.18 -0.70 11.99
CA ASP A 52 -1.07 -1.80 12.37
C ASP A 52 -0.27 -3.09 12.64
N LEU A 53 0.74 -3.37 11.80
CA LEU A 53 1.65 -4.49 12.02
C LEU A 53 2.45 -4.33 13.32
N ARG A 54 2.97 -3.13 13.60
CA ARG A 54 3.71 -2.84 14.85
C ARG A 54 2.81 -3.00 16.07
N TYR A 55 1.54 -2.57 15.98
CA TYR A 55 0.55 -2.77 17.03
C TYR A 55 0.26 -4.27 17.26
N SER A 56 0.13 -5.05 16.20
CA SER A 56 -0.05 -6.51 16.29
C SER A 56 1.17 -7.24 16.87
N LEU A 57 2.38 -6.75 16.59
CA LEU A 57 3.63 -7.27 17.14
C LEU A 57 3.88 -6.86 18.60
N ALA A 58 3.36 -5.71 19.05
CA ALA A 58 3.56 -5.19 20.41
C ALA A 58 3.29 -6.20 21.56
N PRO A 59 2.16 -6.93 21.59
CA PRO A 59 1.91 -7.91 22.65
C PRO A 59 2.87 -9.12 22.61
N HIS A 60 3.51 -9.36 21.46
CA HIS A 60 4.34 -10.55 21.19
C HIS A 60 5.83 -10.26 21.36
N THR A 61 6.22 -8.99 21.21
CA THR A 61 7.58 -8.51 21.38
C THR A 61 7.92 -8.15 22.83
N GLY A 62 6.96 -8.23 23.77
CA GLY A 62 7.16 -7.92 25.20
C GLY A 62 8.28 -8.73 25.87
N HIS A 63 8.49 -9.98 25.44
CA HIS A 63 9.56 -10.86 25.94
C HIS A 63 10.89 -10.73 25.18
N MET A 64 10.94 -9.92 24.12
CA MET A 64 12.15 -9.69 23.34
C MET A 64 13.07 -8.70 24.04
N ARG A 65 14.39 -8.85 23.81
CA ARG A 65 15.39 -7.88 24.27
C ARG A 65 15.25 -6.57 23.50
N ASP A 66 15.67 -5.46 24.08
CA ASP A 66 15.46 -4.14 23.49
C ASP A 66 16.09 -4.02 22.10
N PHE A 67 17.28 -4.57 21.87
CA PHE A 67 17.89 -4.57 20.54
C PHE A 67 17.08 -5.36 19.49
N GLN A 68 16.32 -6.37 19.91
CA GLN A 68 15.47 -7.16 19.00
C GLN A 68 14.21 -6.37 18.65
N LYS A 69 13.67 -5.60 19.60
CA LYS A 69 12.58 -4.65 19.34
C LYS A 69 13.03 -3.54 18.40
N ASP A 70 14.23 -2.98 18.62
CA ASP A 70 14.81 -1.96 17.75
C ASP A 70 15.05 -2.48 16.33
N TYR A 71 15.53 -3.72 16.20
CA TYR A 71 15.69 -4.37 14.91
C TYR A 71 14.35 -4.56 14.19
N LEU A 72 13.30 -5.01 14.90
CA LEU A 72 11.96 -5.12 14.32
C LEU A 72 11.39 -3.76 13.93
N ASN A 73 11.63 -2.73 14.74
CA ASN A 73 11.25 -1.36 14.42
C ASN A 73 11.87 -0.91 13.08
N GLN A 74 13.17 -1.16 12.87
CA GLN A 74 13.88 -0.85 11.62
C GLN A 74 13.34 -1.64 10.42
N VAL A 75 12.99 -2.91 10.62
CA VAL A 75 12.33 -3.74 9.59
C VAL A 75 10.98 -3.13 9.19
N THR A 76 10.23 -2.58 10.15
CA THR A 76 8.94 -1.93 9.95
C THR A 76 9.02 -0.41 9.70
N GLU A 77 10.18 0.12 9.31
CA GLU A 77 10.30 1.54 8.90
C GLU A 77 9.81 1.78 7.47
N SER A 78 9.88 0.77 6.60
CA SER A 78 9.39 0.85 5.22
C SER A 78 8.85 -0.50 4.75
N SER A 79 7.91 -0.48 3.79
CA SER A 79 7.39 -1.72 3.20
C SER A 79 8.48 -2.51 2.48
N ALA A 80 9.44 -1.82 1.86
CA ALA A 80 10.59 -2.46 1.21
C ALA A 80 11.46 -3.26 2.19
N ASN A 81 11.75 -2.71 3.38
CA ASN A 81 12.51 -3.42 4.41
C ASN A 81 11.73 -4.63 4.94
N LEU A 82 10.42 -4.46 5.15
CA LEU A 82 9.54 -5.52 5.61
C LEU A 82 9.43 -6.65 4.59
N GLU A 83 9.30 -6.32 3.30
CA GLU A 83 9.27 -7.29 2.21
C GLU A 83 10.60 -8.04 2.10
N HIS A 84 11.73 -7.32 2.18
CA HIS A 84 13.04 -7.94 2.18
C HIS A 84 13.20 -8.92 3.35
N PHE A 85 12.80 -8.51 4.55
CA PHE A 85 12.80 -9.37 5.73
C PHE A 85 11.90 -10.60 5.54
N HIS A 86 10.67 -10.42 5.04
CA HIS A 86 9.70 -11.49 4.83
C HIS A 86 10.21 -12.51 3.82
N ASN A 87 10.68 -12.06 2.66
CA ASN A 87 11.20 -12.96 1.63
C ASN A 87 12.41 -13.75 2.13
N LYS A 88 13.35 -13.07 2.80
CA LYS A 88 14.60 -13.67 3.24
C LYS A 88 14.42 -14.64 4.41
N TYR A 89 13.68 -14.24 5.44
CA TYR A 89 13.63 -14.99 6.69
C TYR A 89 12.34 -15.81 6.87
N CYS A 90 11.22 -15.40 6.26
CA CYS A 90 9.97 -16.14 6.34
C CYS A 90 9.76 -17.11 5.17
N VAL A 91 10.13 -16.72 3.94
CA VAL A 91 9.97 -17.57 2.74
C VAL A 91 11.20 -18.45 2.52
N GLN A 92 12.38 -17.84 2.41
CA GLN A 92 13.64 -18.55 2.14
C GLN A 92 14.21 -19.24 3.38
N ARG A 93 13.64 -18.96 4.56
CA ARG A 93 14.03 -19.53 5.87
C ARG A 93 15.52 -19.36 6.19
N GLU A 94 16.10 -18.23 5.76
CA GLU A 94 17.47 -17.90 6.13
C GLU A 94 17.58 -17.61 7.63
N ILE A 95 18.79 -17.77 8.18
CA ILE A 95 19.06 -17.50 9.58
C ILE A 95 19.14 -15.99 9.81
N ASN A 96 18.26 -15.47 10.66
CA ASN A 96 18.33 -14.10 11.11
C ASN A 96 19.16 -13.99 12.41
N PRO A 97 20.22 -13.17 12.44
CA PRO A 97 21.13 -13.08 13.58
C PRO A 97 20.53 -12.33 14.79
N PHE A 98 19.44 -11.57 14.59
CA PHE A 98 18.81 -10.75 15.62
C PHE A 98 17.54 -11.39 16.19
N VAL A 99 16.71 -12.01 15.34
CA VAL A 99 15.44 -12.63 15.73
C VAL A 99 15.38 -14.04 15.19
N ASN A 100 15.30 -15.05 16.04
CA ASN A 100 15.38 -16.47 15.63
C ASN A 100 14.45 -17.37 16.46
N GLY A 101 14.32 -18.63 16.02
CA GLY A 101 13.49 -19.64 16.67
C GLY A 101 12.02 -19.23 16.75
N ALA A 102 11.40 -19.45 17.92
CA ALA A 102 9.99 -19.14 18.16
C ALA A 102 9.64 -17.66 17.94
N ASN A 103 10.57 -16.75 18.21
CA ASN A 103 10.36 -15.32 17.98
C ASN A 103 10.27 -14.99 16.48
N LEU A 104 11.10 -15.62 15.66
CA LEU A 104 11.07 -15.43 14.20
C LEU A 104 9.80 -16.01 13.60
N GLU A 105 9.40 -17.20 14.04
CA GLU A 105 8.17 -17.86 13.59
C GLU A 105 6.93 -17.01 13.92
N LEU A 106 6.89 -16.45 15.14
CA LEU A 106 5.82 -15.55 15.57
C LEU A 106 5.76 -14.28 14.71
N VAL A 107 6.92 -13.64 14.47
CA VAL A 107 7.00 -12.45 13.60
C VAL A 107 6.52 -12.79 12.19
N CYS A 108 6.98 -13.90 11.61
CA CYS A 108 6.58 -14.34 10.27
C CYS A 108 5.08 -14.67 10.19
N HIS A 109 4.51 -15.29 11.23
CA HIS A 109 3.08 -15.53 11.33
C HIS A 109 2.30 -14.21 11.36
N THR A 110 2.70 -13.26 12.20
CA THR A 110 2.05 -11.95 12.30
C THR A 110 2.12 -11.18 10.97
N ILE A 111 3.27 -11.19 10.30
CA ILE A 111 3.44 -10.57 8.96
C ILE A 111 2.52 -11.24 7.93
N ASN A 112 2.47 -12.58 7.88
CA ASN A 112 1.59 -13.30 6.95
C ASN A 112 0.09 -13.06 7.23
N SER A 113 -0.27 -12.86 8.49
CA SER A 113 -1.65 -12.54 8.89
C SER A 113 -2.03 -11.07 8.67
N SER A 114 -1.03 -10.21 8.41
CA SER A 114 -1.27 -8.79 8.12
C SER A 114 -1.74 -8.61 6.67
N LYS A 115 -2.62 -7.63 6.46
CA LYS A 115 -3.16 -7.31 5.11
C LYS A 115 -2.10 -6.84 4.11
N LEU A 116 -0.88 -6.55 4.56
CA LEU A 116 0.26 -6.11 3.74
C LEU A 116 0.67 -7.12 2.67
N VAL A 117 0.60 -8.42 2.98
CA VAL A 117 1.06 -9.48 2.07
C VAL A 117 -0.03 -9.94 1.10
N ASP A 118 -1.31 -9.78 1.47
CA ASP A 118 -2.45 -10.25 0.68
C ASP A 118 -2.75 -9.31 -0.52
N VAL A 119 -2.57 -7.99 -0.33
CA VAL A 119 -2.78 -6.99 -1.40
C VAL A 119 -1.81 -7.19 -2.57
N LYS A 120 -0.56 -7.58 -2.29
CA LYS A 120 0.47 -7.78 -3.32
C LYS A 120 0.32 -9.09 -4.09
N LYS A 121 -0.49 -10.03 -3.59
CA LYS A 121 -0.76 -11.33 -4.24
C LYS A 121 -1.94 -11.26 -5.22
N ALA A 122 -2.75 -10.19 -5.14
CA ALA A 122 -3.90 -9.93 -5.99
C ALA A 122 -3.62 -8.97 -7.17
N THR A 123 -2.37 -8.52 -7.32
CA THR A 123 -1.87 -7.72 -8.46
C THR A 123 -0.84 -8.53 -9.23
#